data_AF-A0A354LZ83-F1
#
_entry.id   AF-A0A354LZ83-F1
#
_cell.length_a   1.000
_cell.length_b   1.000
_cell.length_c   1.000
_cell.angle_alpha   90.00
_cell.angle_beta   90.00
_cell.angle_gamma   90.00
#
_symmetry.space_group_name_H-M   'P 1'
#
loop_
_entity.id
_entity.type
_entity.pdbx_description
1 polymer ?
#
loop_
_entity_poly.entity_id
_entity_poly.type
_entity_poly.pdbx_seq_one_letter_code
_entity_poly.pdbx_strand_id
1 'polypeptide(L)'
;MSKKIYIISLFCICFLFPYKAVAQSTIITGIVTDSVTNEPLPYVSVFLKGPQVGVTTDDEGRFSIKTSSAFSKIIFTSLGYQGKEISVKRGGTHNLEVRLLPSTYDVKEVIVRPKRDRYKRKGNPAVDFVKNIIERRDQNSPENHDYYNYEQYDKLTLALNDFSEEQKKKWLFKKFQFIFDYVDTSEVSGKPILTVSIKEKIAENHYRKSPTSHKQQVTGIKRAGIDEMFNQESLQQFYDEVFKEVDIFGNDVTMLLTRFVSPLSNIGPAFYRYYLMDTIQVEGERCVDLA
;
A
#
# COMPACT_ATOMS: atom_id res chain seq x y z
N MET A 1 -37.42 54.04 -43.19
CA MET A 1 -36.93 53.55 -41.88
C MET A 1 -37.02 52.03 -41.71
N SER A 2 -37.83 51.30 -42.48
CA SER A 2 -38.00 49.84 -42.37
C SER A 2 -36.77 49.00 -42.75
N LYS A 3 -36.01 49.36 -43.80
CA LYS A 3 -34.81 48.58 -44.23
C LYS A 3 -33.67 48.53 -43.19
N LYS A 4 -33.52 49.56 -42.35
CA LYS A 4 -32.50 49.58 -41.28
C LYS A 4 -32.85 48.64 -40.11
N ILE A 5 -34.15 48.42 -39.86
CA ILE A 5 -34.63 47.52 -38.80
C ILE A 5 -34.35 46.06 -39.17
N TYR A 6 -34.51 45.67 -40.43
CA TYR A 6 -34.17 44.32 -40.90
C TYR A 6 -32.67 44.01 -40.84
N ILE A 7 -31.81 45.00 -41.09
CA ILE A 7 -30.34 44.82 -40.99
C ILE A 7 -29.91 44.63 -39.54
N ILE A 8 -30.51 45.39 -38.60
CA ILE A 8 -30.23 45.25 -37.16
C ILE A 8 -30.77 43.90 -36.63
N SER A 9 -31.95 43.47 -37.10
CA SER A 9 -32.53 42.17 -36.77
C SER A 9 -31.69 40.99 -37.30
N LEU A 10 -31.13 41.10 -38.51
CA LEU A 10 -30.25 40.09 -39.10
C LEU A 10 -28.90 39.98 -38.37
N PHE A 11 -28.36 41.10 -37.88
CA PHE A 11 -27.12 41.13 -37.09
C PHE A 11 -27.29 40.50 -35.70
N CYS A 12 -28.44 40.74 -35.03
CA CYS A 12 -28.76 40.09 -33.75
C CYS A 12 -28.98 38.57 -33.89
N ILE A 13 -29.51 38.09 -35.03
CA ILE A 13 -29.68 36.66 -35.30
C ILE A 13 -28.35 35.93 -35.53
N CYS A 14 -27.33 36.60 -36.06
CA CYS A 14 -25.99 36.02 -36.21
C CYS A 14 -25.24 35.81 -34.88
N PHE A 15 -25.65 36.48 -33.79
CA PHE A 15 -25.06 36.30 -32.46
C PHE A 15 -25.74 35.20 -31.62
N LEU A 16 -26.80 34.58 -32.13
CA LEU A 16 -27.56 33.53 -31.44
C LEU A 16 -27.07 32.11 -31.74
N PHE A 17 -25.97 31.93 -32.49
CA PHE A 17 -25.33 30.62 -32.60
C PHE A 17 -24.56 30.31 -31.31
N PRO A 18 -24.98 29.32 -30.51
CA PRO A 18 -24.20 28.90 -29.36
C PRO A 18 -22.88 28.33 -29.87
N TYR A 19 -21.78 29.05 -29.66
CA TYR A 19 -20.45 28.49 -29.81
C TYR A 19 -20.37 27.31 -28.85
N LYS A 20 -20.39 26.08 -29.37
CA LYS A 20 -20.04 24.90 -28.57
C LYS A 20 -18.58 25.09 -28.17
N ALA A 21 -18.35 25.50 -26.94
CA ALA A 21 -17.02 25.48 -26.34
C ALA A 21 -16.53 24.04 -26.37
N VAL A 22 -15.69 23.70 -27.34
CA VAL A 22 -15.02 22.40 -27.39
C VAL A 22 -14.09 22.37 -26.18
N ALA A 23 -14.48 21.64 -25.14
CA ALA A 23 -13.58 21.37 -24.03
C ALA A 23 -12.36 20.62 -24.59
N GLN A 24 -11.20 21.28 -24.60
CA GLN A 24 -9.97 20.70 -25.14
C GLN A 24 -9.60 19.47 -24.30
N SER A 25 -9.78 18.29 -24.90
CA SER A 25 -9.33 17.04 -24.30
C SER A 25 -7.81 17.05 -24.25
N THR A 26 -7.28 16.76 -23.07
CA THR A 26 -5.85 16.58 -22.81
C THR A 26 -5.62 15.09 -22.61
N ILE A 27 -4.69 14.52 -23.36
CA ILE A 27 -4.24 13.13 -23.22
C ILE A 27 -2.82 13.18 -22.70
N ILE A 28 -2.57 12.57 -21.54
CA ILE A 28 -1.24 12.47 -20.96
C ILE A 28 -0.89 10.99 -20.91
N THR A 29 0.19 10.63 -21.59
CA THR A 29 0.79 9.30 -21.56
C THR A 29 2.19 9.40 -21.01
N GLY A 30 2.78 8.28 -20.62
CA GLY A 30 4.16 8.29 -20.21
C GLY A 30 4.62 6.99 -19.60
N ILE A 31 5.87 7.01 -19.15
CA ILE A 31 6.49 5.95 -18.36
C ILE A 31 7.07 6.57 -17.09
N VAL A 32 6.95 5.83 -15.99
CA VAL A 32 7.57 6.18 -14.72
C VAL A 32 8.71 5.19 -14.45
N THR A 33 9.88 5.70 -14.07
CA THR A 33 11.08 4.89 -13.79
C THR A 33 11.75 5.31 -12.49
N ASP A 34 12.57 4.42 -11.94
CA ASP A 34 13.48 4.73 -10.84
C ASP A 34 14.59 5.67 -11.33
N SER A 35 14.90 6.72 -10.58
CA SER A 35 15.93 7.71 -10.96
C SER A 35 17.39 7.24 -10.80
N VAL A 36 17.61 6.16 -10.06
CA VAL A 36 18.91 5.53 -9.76
C VAL A 36 19.15 4.33 -10.68
N THR A 37 18.21 3.39 -10.76
CA THR A 37 18.36 2.15 -11.55
C THR A 37 17.88 2.29 -12.99
N ASN A 38 17.05 3.30 -13.28
CA ASN A 38 16.34 3.48 -14.56
C ASN A 38 15.35 2.35 -14.91
N GLU A 39 14.99 1.50 -13.95
CA GLU A 39 14.01 0.45 -14.15
C GLU A 39 12.58 1.02 -14.15
N PRO A 40 11.64 0.45 -14.93
CA PRO A 40 10.25 0.87 -14.94
C PRO A 40 9.58 0.63 -13.58
N LEU A 41 8.75 1.59 -13.15
CA LEU A 41 8.04 1.54 -11.88
C LEU A 41 6.56 1.22 -12.10
N PRO A 42 6.14 -0.02 -11.81
CA PRO A 42 4.74 -0.37 -11.85
C PRO A 42 3.99 0.20 -10.65
N TYR A 43 2.67 0.31 -10.79
CA TYR A 43 1.74 0.70 -9.73
C TYR A 43 1.91 2.10 -9.13
N VAL A 44 2.58 3.02 -9.82
CA VAL A 44 2.69 4.42 -9.43
C VAL A 44 1.33 5.09 -9.59
N SER A 45 0.83 5.71 -8.53
CA SER A 45 -0.40 6.50 -8.57
C SER A 45 -0.13 7.82 -9.30
N VAL A 46 -0.83 8.04 -10.41
CA VAL A 46 -0.75 9.25 -11.24
C VAL A 46 -2.09 9.96 -11.21
N PHE A 47 -2.16 11.16 -10.63
CA PHE A 47 -3.44 11.86 -10.51
C PHE A 47 -3.31 13.37 -10.73
N LEU A 48 -4.42 13.98 -11.12
CA LEU A 48 -4.48 15.39 -11.45
C LEU A 48 -4.82 16.21 -10.19
N LYS A 49 -4.06 17.27 -9.92
CA LYS A 49 -4.32 18.18 -8.81
C LYS A 49 -5.49 19.11 -9.15
N GLY A 50 -6.66 18.79 -8.58
CA GLY A 50 -7.92 19.49 -8.76
C GLY A 50 -9.09 18.51 -8.93
N PRO A 51 -9.22 17.87 -10.11
CA PRO A 51 -10.24 16.86 -10.35
C PRO A 51 -9.82 15.50 -9.76
N GLN A 52 -10.78 14.70 -9.28
CA GLN A 52 -10.54 13.31 -8.84
C GLN A 52 -10.37 12.35 -10.03
N VAL A 53 -9.44 12.68 -10.92
CA VAL A 53 -9.09 11.84 -12.08
C VAL A 53 -7.65 11.39 -11.91
N GLY A 54 -7.45 10.08 -11.86
CA GLY A 54 -6.14 9.45 -11.75
C GLY A 54 -6.16 8.03 -12.27
N VAL A 55 -4.98 7.50 -12.55
CA VAL A 55 -4.73 6.13 -12.98
C VAL A 55 -3.50 5.62 -12.25
N THR A 56 -3.22 4.34 -12.44
CA THR A 56 -2.00 3.71 -11.95
C THR A 56 -1.15 3.27 -13.14
N THR A 57 0.19 3.26 -12.99
CA THR A 57 1.06 2.66 -14.02
C THR A 57 0.86 1.14 -14.11
N ASP A 58 1.02 0.59 -15.31
CA ASP A 58 1.03 -0.85 -15.59
C ASP A 58 2.37 -1.52 -15.22
N ASP A 59 2.51 -2.81 -15.52
CA ASP A 59 3.71 -3.61 -15.21
C ASP A 59 4.98 -3.11 -15.91
N GLU A 60 4.84 -2.39 -17.02
CA GLU A 60 5.94 -1.75 -17.74
C GLU A 60 6.16 -0.29 -17.30
N GLY A 61 5.50 0.14 -16.22
CA GLY A 61 5.57 1.49 -15.69
C GLY A 61 4.86 2.55 -16.55
N ARG A 62 4.02 2.15 -17.51
CA ARG A 62 3.33 3.06 -18.42
C ARG A 62 1.99 3.50 -17.86
N PHE A 63 1.58 4.72 -18.19
CA PHE A 63 0.27 5.25 -17.82
C PHE A 63 -0.38 6.04 -18.95
N SER A 64 -1.71 6.19 -18.88
CA SER A 64 -2.50 7.02 -19.81
C SER A 64 -3.69 7.65 -19.09
N ILE A 65 -3.76 8.98 -19.09
CA ILE A 65 -4.87 9.77 -18.53
C ILE A 65 -5.47 10.61 -19.64
N LYS A 66 -6.78 10.51 -19.83
CA LYS A 66 -7.55 11.41 -20.69
C LYS A 66 -8.49 12.26 -19.84
N THR A 67 -8.41 13.57 -19.97
CA THR A 67 -9.24 14.51 -19.20
C THR A 67 -9.66 15.71 -20.05
N SER A 68 -10.85 16.24 -19.80
CA SER A 68 -11.30 17.56 -20.29
C SER A 68 -11.40 18.59 -19.15
N SER A 69 -11.23 18.14 -17.90
CA SER A 69 -11.32 18.96 -16.69
C SER A 69 -10.11 19.88 -16.53
N ALA A 70 -10.31 20.99 -15.82
CA ALA A 70 -9.21 21.85 -15.43
C ALA A 70 -8.37 21.15 -14.35
N PHE A 71 -7.05 21.20 -14.49
CA PHE A 71 -6.09 20.73 -13.49
C PHE A 71 -4.88 21.67 -13.46
N SER A 72 -4.20 21.71 -12.31
CA SER A 72 -3.02 22.58 -12.12
C SER A 72 -1.71 21.84 -12.35
N LYS A 73 -1.60 20.62 -11.82
CA LYS A 73 -0.42 19.76 -11.90
C LYS A 73 -0.82 18.30 -11.97
N ILE A 74 0.11 17.46 -12.39
CA ILE A 74 0.04 16.01 -12.31
C ILE A 74 0.94 15.60 -11.15
N ILE A 75 0.41 14.76 -10.27
CA ILE A 75 1.12 14.25 -9.09
C ILE A 75 1.38 12.77 -9.32
N PHE A 76 2.65 12.40 -9.13
CA PHE A 76 3.13 11.03 -9.15
C PHE A 76 3.51 10.66 -7.72
N THR A 77 2.89 9.62 -7.19
CA THR A 77 3.20 9.11 -5.85
C THR A 77 3.33 7.60 -5.88
N SER A 78 4.35 7.11 -5.21
CA SER A 78 4.57 5.68 -4.99
C SER A 78 5.22 5.51 -3.63
N LEU A 79 4.88 4.43 -2.92
CA LEU A 79 5.47 4.16 -1.62
C LEU A 79 6.97 3.88 -1.80
N GLY A 80 7.79 4.42 -0.89
CA GLY A 80 9.25 4.29 -1.00
C GLY A 80 9.86 5.23 -2.02
N TYR A 81 9.10 6.18 -2.58
CA TYR A 81 9.57 7.23 -3.47
C TYR A 81 9.11 8.62 -3.02
N GLN A 82 9.87 9.65 -3.36
CA GLN A 82 9.48 11.03 -3.12
C GLN A 82 8.43 11.41 -4.17
N GLY A 83 7.30 11.93 -3.69
CA GLY A 83 6.24 12.42 -4.55
C GLY A 83 6.75 13.50 -5.50
N LYS A 84 6.37 13.43 -6.78
CA LYS A 84 6.81 14.36 -7.82
C LYS A 84 5.61 15.04 -8.46
N GLU A 85 5.65 16.36 -8.52
CA GLU A 85 4.62 17.15 -9.22
C GLU A 85 5.18 17.69 -10.55
N ILE A 86 4.43 17.53 -11.64
CA ILE A 86 4.78 18.03 -12.97
C ILE A 86 3.65 18.91 -13.51
N SER A 87 4.00 20.08 -14.05
CA SER A 87 3.06 20.96 -14.72
C SER A 87 2.93 20.57 -16.20
N VAL A 88 1.70 20.41 -16.70
CA VAL A 88 1.42 20.11 -18.10
C VAL A 88 0.44 21.15 -18.65
N LYS A 89 0.70 21.62 -19.88
CA LYS A 89 -0.18 22.59 -20.56
C LYS A 89 -1.50 21.90 -20.94
N ARG A 90 -2.62 22.63 -20.82
CA ARG A 90 -3.93 22.10 -21.20
C ARG A 90 -4.05 21.97 -22.71
N GLY A 91 -4.77 20.93 -23.14
CA GLY A 91 -5.02 20.60 -24.53
C GLY A 91 -3.88 19.82 -25.18
N GLY A 92 -4.23 18.97 -26.15
CA GLY A 92 -3.30 18.17 -26.91
C GLY A 92 -2.86 16.88 -26.21
N THR A 93 -1.86 16.23 -26.81
CA THR A 93 -1.29 14.96 -26.34
C THR A 93 0.11 15.20 -25.80
N HIS A 94 0.38 14.71 -24.59
CA HIS A 94 1.65 14.85 -23.90
C HIS A 94 2.21 13.45 -23.60
N ASN A 95 3.50 13.24 -23.82
CA ASN A 95 4.21 12.03 -23.45
C ASN A 95 5.29 12.40 -22.42
N LEU A 96 5.26 11.80 -21.23
CA LEU A 96 6.12 12.14 -20.11
C LEU A 96 7.05 10.98 -19.77
N GLU A 97 8.33 11.29 -19.54
CA GLU A 97 9.27 10.40 -18.88
C GLU A 97 9.49 10.90 -17.46
N VAL A 98 9.08 10.10 -16.47
CA VAL A 98 9.03 10.54 -15.08
C VAL A 98 9.94 9.69 -14.22
N ARG A 99 11.05 10.28 -13.78
CA ARG A 99 11.97 9.61 -12.84
C ARG A 99 11.62 9.94 -11.39
N LEU A 100 11.31 8.93 -10.58
CA LEU A 100 11.05 9.07 -9.16
C LEU A 100 12.31 8.79 -8.34
N LEU A 101 12.53 9.59 -7.30
CA LEU A 101 13.65 9.41 -6.38
C LEU A 101 13.21 8.50 -5.22
N PRO A 102 13.94 7.43 -4.90
CA PRO A 102 13.64 6.62 -3.73
C PRO A 102 13.63 7.45 -2.44
N SER A 103 12.55 7.34 -1.67
CA SER A 103 12.45 7.86 -0.30
C SER A 103 13.18 6.89 0.64
N THR A 104 14.28 7.35 1.22
CA THR A 104 14.88 6.67 2.38
C THR A 104 14.00 6.95 3.60
N TYR A 105 12.99 6.12 3.81
CA TYR A 105 12.26 6.11 5.09
C TYR A 105 13.13 5.40 6.13
N ASP A 106 13.71 6.18 7.05
CA ASP A 106 14.24 5.62 8.30
C ASP A 106 13.03 5.20 9.16
N VAL A 107 12.58 3.96 8.99
CA VAL A 107 11.71 3.33 9.99
C VAL A 107 12.53 3.32 11.28
N LYS A 108 12.04 4.00 12.32
CA LYS A 108 12.61 3.86 13.67
C LYS A 108 12.30 2.45 14.14
N GLU A 109 13.25 1.58 13.86
CA GLU A 109 13.32 0.24 14.40
C GLU A 109 13.41 0.34 15.92
N VAL A 110 12.55 -0.39 16.63
CA VAL A 110 12.75 -0.67 18.05
C VAL A 110 13.79 -1.78 18.13
N ILE A 111 15.06 -1.42 17.94
CA ILE A 111 16.15 -2.34 18.27
C ILE A 111 16.54 -2.11 19.71
N VAL A 112 16.26 -3.08 20.57
CA VAL A 112 17.00 -3.21 21.82
C VAL A 112 18.31 -3.94 21.49
N ARG A 113 19.33 -3.20 21.03
CA ARG A 113 20.72 -3.70 20.86
C ARG A 113 21.78 -2.66 21.25
N PRO A 114 22.97 -3.12 21.69
CA PRO A 114 23.98 -2.25 22.29
C PRO A 114 24.75 -1.44 21.24
N LYS A 115 24.76 -0.12 21.46
CA LYS A 115 25.61 0.93 20.87
C LYS A 115 25.54 1.20 19.34
N ARG A 116 25.40 2.51 19.10
CA ARG A 116 25.36 3.25 17.83
C ARG A 116 26.60 3.02 16.95
N ASP A 117 26.60 2.01 16.10
CA ASP A 117 27.43 2.00 14.89
C ASP A 117 26.59 2.39 13.67
N ARG A 118 27.15 3.25 12.81
CA ARG A 118 26.49 3.65 11.56
C ARG A 118 26.39 2.42 10.67
N TYR A 119 25.17 1.99 10.35
CA TYR A 119 24.91 0.83 9.49
C TYR A 119 25.66 0.98 8.16
N LYS A 120 26.53 0.01 7.85
CA LYS A 120 27.24 -0.08 6.57
C LYS A 120 26.72 -1.29 5.82
N ARG A 121 26.37 -1.12 4.54
CA ARG A 121 25.94 -2.22 3.67
C ARG A 121 27.12 -2.96 3.04
N LYS A 122 28.15 -2.21 2.63
CA LYS A 122 29.34 -2.77 1.98
C LYS A 122 30.17 -3.55 3.01
N GLY A 123 30.40 -4.84 2.72
CA GLY A 123 31.16 -5.75 3.58
C GLY A 123 30.43 -6.15 4.86
N ASN A 124 29.10 -6.01 4.89
CA ASN A 124 28.28 -6.47 6.01
C ASN A 124 27.89 -7.95 5.79
N PRO A 125 28.32 -8.87 6.68
CA PRO A 125 27.99 -10.29 6.57
C PRO A 125 26.48 -10.57 6.54
N ALA A 126 25.65 -9.77 7.21
CA ALA A 126 24.19 -9.91 7.18
C ALA A 126 23.62 -9.65 5.78
N VAL A 127 24.16 -8.63 5.09
CA VAL A 127 23.77 -8.28 3.74
C VAL A 127 24.18 -9.37 2.75
N ASP A 128 25.40 -9.91 2.91
CA ASP A 128 25.89 -10.98 2.04
C ASP A 128 25.13 -12.30 2.30
N PHE A 129 24.78 -12.58 3.55
CA PHE A 129 23.91 -13.70 3.92
C PHE A 129 22.54 -13.60 3.25
N VAL A 130 21.89 -12.44 3.33
CA VAL A 130 20.58 -12.20 2.70
C VAL A 130 20.65 -12.32 1.17
N LYS A 131 21.71 -11.81 0.53
CA LYS A 131 21.90 -12.00 -0.92
C LYS A 131 21.93 -13.48 -1.31
N ASN A 132 22.63 -14.31 -0.53
CA ASN A 132 22.66 -15.76 -0.77
C ASN A 132 21.28 -16.41 -0.62
N ILE A 133 20.45 -15.90 0.31
CA ILE A 133 19.04 -16.32 0.44
C ILE A 133 18.27 -15.90 -0.81
N ILE A 134 18.37 -14.64 -1.24
CA ILE A 134 17.68 -14.10 -2.42
C ILE A 134 18.02 -14.91 -3.68
N GLU A 135 19.30 -15.24 -3.89
CA GLU A 135 19.75 -16.06 -5.04
C GLU A 135 19.09 -17.45 -5.10
N ARG A 136 18.69 -18.00 -3.95
CA ARG A 136 18.08 -19.33 -3.81
C ARG A 136 16.58 -19.26 -3.50
N ARG A 137 16.03 -18.05 -3.39
CA ARG A 137 14.65 -17.81 -2.96
C ARG A 137 13.66 -18.57 -3.80
N ASP A 138 13.78 -18.48 -5.12
CA ASP A 138 12.84 -19.14 -6.02
C ASP A 138 12.91 -20.66 -5.80
N GLN A 139 14.11 -21.25 -5.78
CA GLN A 139 14.31 -22.68 -5.53
C GLN A 139 13.72 -23.15 -4.19
N ASN A 140 13.80 -22.31 -3.16
CA ASN A 140 13.32 -22.59 -1.81
C ASN A 140 11.89 -22.07 -1.56
N SER A 141 11.19 -21.57 -2.58
CA SER A 141 9.81 -21.13 -2.44
C SER A 141 8.92 -22.34 -2.11
N PRO A 142 8.00 -22.24 -1.13
CA PRO A 142 7.04 -23.31 -0.84
C PRO A 142 6.25 -23.76 -2.08
N GLU A 143 5.92 -22.83 -2.98
CA GLU A 143 5.19 -23.10 -4.22
C GLU A 143 5.99 -23.91 -5.26
N ASN A 144 7.30 -24.08 -5.03
CA ASN A 144 8.10 -24.94 -5.89
C ASN A 144 7.95 -26.43 -5.60
N HIS A 145 7.35 -26.79 -4.47
CA HIS A 145 6.99 -28.17 -4.13
C HIS A 145 5.63 -28.56 -4.73
N ASP A 146 5.42 -29.86 -4.99
CA ASP A 146 4.16 -30.34 -5.58
C ASP A 146 2.96 -30.08 -4.65
N TYR A 147 3.18 -30.17 -3.34
CA TYR A 147 2.20 -29.96 -2.29
C TYR A 147 2.90 -29.33 -1.08
N TYR A 148 2.20 -28.44 -0.39
CA TYR A 148 2.56 -28.04 0.97
C TYR A 148 1.29 -27.69 1.75
N ASN A 149 1.37 -27.79 3.08
CA ASN A 149 0.30 -27.41 3.97
C ASN A 149 0.88 -26.83 5.25
N TYR A 150 0.12 -25.94 5.87
CA TYR A 150 0.51 -25.27 7.11
C TYR A 150 -0.73 -24.82 7.88
N GLU A 151 -0.58 -24.77 9.21
CA GLU A 151 -1.54 -24.12 10.07
C GLU A 151 -1.20 -22.62 10.15
N GLN A 152 -2.21 -21.77 10.04
CA GLN A 152 -2.09 -20.33 10.11
C GLN A 152 -2.94 -19.80 11.26
N TYR A 153 -2.32 -19.00 12.12
CA TYR A 153 -2.98 -18.24 13.18
C TYR A 153 -2.88 -16.74 12.88
N ASP A 154 -4.04 -16.11 12.66
CA ASP A 154 -4.15 -14.67 12.46
C ASP A 154 -4.80 -14.04 13.70
N LYS A 155 -4.16 -13.01 14.27
CA LYS A 155 -4.74 -12.15 15.31
C LYS A 155 -4.75 -10.70 14.85
N LEU A 156 -5.95 -10.12 14.75
CA LEU A 156 -6.14 -8.72 14.42
C LEU A 156 -6.76 -7.98 15.59
N THR A 157 -6.13 -6.88 15.98
CA THR A 157 -6.63 -5.97 17.02
C THR A 157 -6.79 -4.57 16.42
N LEU A 158 -8.02 -4.06 16.41
CA LEU A 158 -8.31 -2.66 16.12
C LEU A 158 -8.47 -1.91 17.44
N ALA A 159 -7.63 -0.90 17.66
CA ALA A 159 -7.68 -0.11 18.88
C ALA A 159 -7.45 1.39 18.63
N LEU A 160 -8.03 2.23 19.49
CA LEU A 160 -7.80 3.68 19.50
C LEU A 160 -6.65 4.02 20.46
N ASN A 161 -5.65 4.73 19.94
CA ASN A 161 -4.49 5.19 20.72
C ASN A 161 -4.80 6.39 21.62
N ASP A 162 -3.92 6.60 22.60
CA ASP A 162 -3.93 7.75 23.54
C ASP A 162 -5.30 7.94 24.23
N PHE A 163 -5.89 6.82 24.65
CA PHE A 163 -7.15 6.84 25.36
C PHE A 163 -6.93 7.28 26.81
N SER A 164 -7.60 8.36 27.24
CA SER A 164 -7.41 8.96 28.57
C SER A 164 -8.71 9.02 29.39
N GLU A 165 -8.57 9.06 30.72
CA GLU A 165 -9.70 9.22 31.66
C GLU A 165 -10.55 10.48 31.38
N GLU A 166 -9.97 11.50 30.76
CA GLU A 166 -10.68 12.74 30.39
C GLU A 166 -11.66 12.52 29.24
N GLN A 167 -11.36 11.61 28.32
CA GLN A 167 -12.23 11.27 27.20
C GLN A 167 -13.52 10.57 27.69
N LYS A 168 -13.48 9.87 28.84
CA LYS A 168 -14.67 9.25 29.48
C LYS A 168 -15.77 10.24 29.83
N LYS A 169 -15.41 11.51 30.01
CA LYS A 169 -16.35 12.56 30.44
C LYS A 169 -17.17 13.14 29.28
N LYS A 170 -16.78 12.92 28.03
CA LYS A 170 -17.49 13.43 26.85
C LYS A 170 -18.84 12.73 26.68
N TRP A 171 -19.85 13.49 26.26
CA TRP A 171 -21.25 13.05 26.19
C TRP A 171 -21.47 11.79 25.34
N LEU A 172 -20.68 11.61 24.28
CA LEU A 172 -20.72 10.43 23.41
C LEU A 172 -20.37 9.16 24.20
N PHE A 173 -19.28 9.17 24.99
CA PHE A 173 -18.83 8.01 25.76
C PHE A 173 -19.65 7.72 27.02
N LYS A 174 -20.45 8.68 27.50
CA LYS A 174 -21.41 8.42 28.59
C LYS A 174 -22.50 7.42 28.20
N LYS A 175 -22.87 7.36 26.91
CA LYS A 175 -23.88 6.43 26.39
C LYS A 175 -23.32 5.04 26.08
N PHE A 176 -22.00 4.89 25.99
CA PHE A 176 -21.32 3.65 25.61
C PHE A 176 -20.29 3.25 26.68
N GLN A 177 -20.72 3.16 27.94
CA GLN A 177 -19.83 2.81 29.06
C GLN A 177 -19.21 1.41 28.92
N PHE A 178 -19.89 0.47 28.26
CA PHE A 178 -19.37 -0.89 28.04
C PHE A 178 -18.06 -0.92 27.24
N ILE A 179 -17.74 0.13 26.46
CA ILE A 179 -16.50 0.13 25.67
C ILE A 179 -15.28 0.22 26.61
N PHE A 180 -15.44 0.71 27.84
CA PHE A 180 -14.35 0.79 28.82
C PHE A 180 -13.88 -0.57 29.36
N ASP A 181 -14.71 -1.60 29.26
CA ASP A 181 -14.32 -2.97 29.62
C ASP A 181 -13.26 -3.55 28.66
N TYR A 182 -13.05 -2.87 27.52
CA TYR A 182 -12.09 -3.22 26.48
C TYR A 182 -10.86 -2.29 26.47
N VAL A 183 -10.64 -1.49 27.52
CA VAL A 183 -9.37 -0.75 27.67
C VAL A 183 -8.26 -1.75 27.99
N ASP A 184 -7.20 -1.72 27.19
CA ASP A 184 -6.04 -2.59 27.34
C ASP A 184 -4.73 -1.79 27.21
N THR A 185 -3.59 -2.45 27.35
CA THR A 185 -2.26 -1.88 27.15
C THR A 185 -1.71 -2.33 25.81
N SER A 186 -1.30 -1.37 24.97
CA SER A 186 -0.65 -1.67 23.70
C SER A 186 0.63 -2.48 23.91
N GLU A 187 0.70 -3.68 23.33
CA GLU A 187 1.91 -4.52 23.33
C GLU A 187 3.12 -3.83 22.68
N VAL A 188 2.87 -2.87 21.77
CA VAL A 188 3.90 -2.13 21.03
C VAL A 188 4.37 -0.89 21.79
N SER A 189 3.45 -0.09 22.33
CA SER A 189 3.78 1.23 22.92
C SER A 189 3.75 1.27 24.44
N GLY A 190 3.18 0.26 25.10
CA GLY A 190 2.97 0.23 26.56
C GLY A 190 1.94 1.25 27.07
N LYS A 191 1.23 1.94 26.17
CA LYS A 191 0.23 2.95 26.53
C LYS A 191 -1.19 2.38 26.54
N PRO A 192 -2.12 3.01 27.29
CA PRO A 192 -3.53 2.66 27.25
C PRO A 192 -4.11 2.81 25.84
N ILE A 193 -4.78 1.76 25.38
CA ILE A 193 -5.53 1.72 24.13
C ILE A 193 -6.97 1.30 24.42
N LEU A 194 -7.91 1.81 23.65
CA LEU A 194 -9.27 1.31 23.67
C LEU A 194 -9.40 0.24 22.59
N THR A 195 -9.44 -1.03 22.97
CA THR A 195 -9.60 -2.12 22.02
C THR A 195 -11.04 -2.13 21.52
N VAL A 196 -11.20 -1.83 20.25
CA VAL A 196 -12.50 -1.70 19.60
C VAL A 196 -12.95 -3.06 19.07
N SER A 197 -12.02 -3.84 18.53
CA SER A 197 -12.28 -5.15 17.94
C SER A 197 -11.05 -6.04 18.06
N ILE A 198 -11.28 -7.31 18.38
CA ILE A 198 -10.30 -8.39 18.28
C ILE A 198 -10.91 -9.51 17.44
N LYS A 199 -10.15 -9.98 16.44
CA LYS A 199 -10.47 -11.16 15.66
C LYS A 199 -9.28 -12.11 15.67
N GLU A 200 -9.53 -13.34 16.09
CA GLU A 200 -8.58 -14.44 16.02
C GLU A 200 -9.13 -15.51 15.06
N LYS A 201 -8.30 -15.97 14.13
CA LYS A 201 -8.65 -17.00 13.13
C LYS A 201 -7.55 -18.06 13.10
N ILE A 202 -7.96 -19.32 13.17
CA ILE A 202 -7.09 -20.46 12.89
C ILE A 202 -7.59 -21.12 11.61
N ALA A 203 -6.67 -21.42 10.70
CA ALA A 203 -6.97 -22.08 9.45
C ALA A 203 -5.88 -23.07 9.05
N GLU A 204 -6.29 -24.14 8.36
CA GLU A 204 -5.39 -25.05 7.65
C GLU A 204 -5.34 -24.64 6.18
N ASN A 205 -4.15 -24.39 5.67
CA ASN A 205 -3.92 -24.04 4.27
C ASN A 205 -3.31 -25.24 3.54
N HIS A 206 -3.81 -25.51 2.34
CA HIS A 206 -3.32 -26.56 1.46
C HIS A 206 -3.04 -26.01 0.08
N TYR A 207 -1.86 -26.35 -0.44
CA TYR A 207 -1.43 -26.04 -1.78
C TYR A 207 -1.22 -27.30 -2.62
N ARG A 208 -1.54 -27.21 -3.90
CA ARG A 208 -1.13 -28.16 -4.93
C ARG A 208 -0.64 -27.39 -6.16
N LYS A 209 0.52 -27.78 -6.70
CA LYS A 209 1.13 -27.16 -7.87
C LYS A 209 0.41 -27.47 -9.18
N SER A 210 -0.01 -28.72 -9.39
CA SER A 210 -0.61 -29.17 -10.66
C SER A 210 -1.85 -30.08 -10.48
N PRO A 211 -3.04 -29.69 -11.01
CA PRO A 211 -3.38 -28.32 -11.41
C PRO A 211 -3.34 -27.39 -10.19
N THR A 212 -2.89 -26.15 -10.41
CA THR A 212 -2.66 -25.17 -9.34
C THR A 212 -3.94 -24.95 -8.54
N SER A 213 -3.85 -25.14 -7.22
CA SER A 213 -4.99 -25.01 -6.33
C SER A 213 -4.52 -24.63 -4.94
N HIS A 214 -5.18 -23.63 -4.37
CA HIS A 214 -5.05 -23.24 -2.97
C HIS A 214 -6.39 -23.49 -2.29
N LYS A 215 -6.38 -24.12 -1.12
CA LYS A 215 -7.57 -24.32 -0.29
C LYS A 215 -7.24 -23.92 1.14
N GLN A 216 -7.97 -22.94 1.64
CA GLN A 216 -7.97 -22.58 3.06
C GLN A 216 -9.20 -23.18 3.73
N GLN A 217 -8.99 -23.90 4.82
CA GLN A 217 -10.04 -24.45 5.68
C GLN A 217 -9.97 -23.76 7.04
N VAL A 218 -10.92 -22.87 7.31
CA VAL A 218 -11.01 -22.19 8.60
C VAL A 218 -11.55 -23.16 9.65
N THR A 219 -10.75 -23.46 10.67
CA THR A 219 -11.09 -24.40 11.74
C THR A 219 -11.65 -23.69 12.97
N GLY A 220 -11.31 -22.41 13.17
CA GLY A 220 -11.82 -21.62 14.28
C GLY A 220 -11.78 -20.12 14.03
N ILE A 221 -12.80 -19.41 14.52
CA ILE A 221 -12.84 -17.95 14.57
C ILE A 221 -13.35 -17.54 15.95
N LYS A 222 -12.61 -16.66 16.63
CA LYS A 222 -13.05 -15.98 17.85
C LYS A 222 -13.07 -14.48 17.60
N ARG A 223 -14.10 -13.80 18.09
CA ARG A 223 -14.27 -12.34 17.94
C ARG A 223 -14.66 -11.74 19.28
N ALA A 224 -14.26 -10.50 19.52
CA ALA A 224 -14.67 -9.71 20.67
C ALA A 224 -14.70 -8.21 20.30
N GLY A 225 -15.59 -7.43 20.91
CA GLY A 225 -15.71 -5.98 20.70
C GLY A 225 -16.88 -5.60 19.80
N ILE A 226 -16.80 -4.41 19.18
CA ILE A 226 -17.94 -3.83 18.43
C ILE A 226 -18.23 -4.52 17.10
N ASP A 227 -17.42 -5.51 16.68
CA ASP A 227 -17.67 -6.33 15.49
C ASP A 227 -18.98 -7.11 15.57
N GLU A 228 -19.46 -7.39 16.79
CA GLU A 228 -20.80 -7.97 17.01
C GLU A 228 -21.92 -7.03 16.53
N MET A 229 -21.65 -5.73 16.37
CA MET A 229 -22.62 -4.70 16.01
C MET A 229 -22.64 -4.35 14.51
N PHE A 230 -21.70 -4.87 13.72
CA PHE A 230 -21.60 -4.59 12.28
C PHE A 230 -21.98 -5.81 11.43
N ASN A 231 -22.32 -5.57 10.16
CA ASN A 231 -22.58 -6.67 9.21
C ASN A 231 -21.30 -7.51 9.02
N GLN A 232 -21.43 -8.80 9.34
CA GLN A 232 -20.33 -9.75 9.35
C GLN A 232 -19.69 -9.95 7.97
N GLU A 233 -20.48 -9.91 6.88
CA GLU A 233 -19.97 -10.16 5.53
C GLU A 233 -19.08 -9.03 5.01
N SER A 234 -19.51 -7.77 5.18
CA SER A 234 -18.77 -6.60 4.68
C SER A 234 -17.46 -6.38 5.45
N LEU A 235 -17.47 -6.60 6.77
CA LEU A 235 -16.25 -6.55 7.57
C LEU A 235 -15.28 -7.66 7.17
N GLN A 236 -15.78 -8.85 6.87
CA GLN A 236 -14.92 -9.97 6.48
C GLN A 236 -14.19 -9.70 5.17
N GLN A 237 -14.88 -9.20 4.14
CA GLN A 237 -14.25 -8.79 2.88
C GLN A 237 -13.20 -7.68 3.09
N PHE A 238 -13.51 -6.70 3.94
CA PHE A 238 -12.54 -5.66 4.29
C PHE A 238 -11.29 -6.25 4.94
N TYR A 239 -11.46 -7.15 5.92
CA TYR A 239 -10.32 -7.79 6.58
C TYR A 239 -9.48 -8.62 5.63
N ASP A 240 -10.11 -9.43 4.78
CA ASP A 240 -9.39 -10.30 3.84
C ASP A 240 -8.59 -9.48 2.81
N GLU A 241 -9.08 -8.30 2.42
CA GLU A 241 -8.39 -7.42 1.48
C GLU A 241 -7.26 -6.61 2.16
N VAL A 242 -7.48 -6.13 3.39
CA VAL A 242 -6.51 -5.33 4.15
C VAL A 242 -5.37 -6.18 4.70
N PHE A 243 -5.65 -7.43 5.07
CA PHE A 243 -4.74 -8.37 5.71
C PHE A 243 -4.52 -9.61 4.84
N LYS A 244 -4.20 -9.39 3.56
CA LYS A 244 -3.68 -10.45 2.69
C LYS A 244 -2.47 -11.11 3.33
N GLU A 245 -2.32 -12.40 3.06
CA GLU A 245 -1.18 -13.16 3.53
C GLU A 245 0.13 -12.53 3.04
N VAL A 246 1.11 -12.49 3.95
CA VAL A 246 2.42 -11.92 3.68
C VAL A 246 3.27 -12.95 2.95
N ASP A 247 3.39 -12.79 1.64
CA ASP A 247 4.36 -13.53 0.83
C ASP A 247 5.67 -12.74 0.72
N ILE A 248 6.73 -13.25 1.37
CA ILE A 248 8.07 -12.69 1.27
C ILE A 248 8.88 -13.24 0.09
N PHE A 249 8.44 -14.31 -0.58
CA PHE A 249 9.13 -14.86 -1.74
C PHE A 249 8.85 -14.05 -3.02
N GLY A 250 7.75 -13.31 -3.06
CA GLY A 250 7.48 -12.29 -4.06
C GLY A 250 8.46 -11.11 -4.05
N ASN A 251 8.33 -10.23 -5.04
CA ASN A 251 9.11 -8.98 -5.09
C ASN A 251 8.55 -7.90 -4.16
N ASP A 252 7.27 -8.00 -3.79
CA ASP A 252 6.58 -7.08 -2.91
C ASP A 252 5.70 -7.83 -1.89
N VAL A 253 5.52 -7.20 -0.73
CA VAL A 253 4.61 -7.63 0.33
C VAL A 253 3.46 -6.62 0.40
N THR A 254 2.22 -7.07 0.29
CA THR A 254 1.05 -6.18 0.45
C THR A 254 0.57 -6.18 1.89
N MET A 255 0.54 -5.01 2.53
CA MET A 255 -0.04 -4.79 3.85
C MET A 255 -0.92 -3.53 3.82
N LEU A 256 -2.12 -3.58 4.39
CA LEU A 256 -3.04 -2.44 4.45
C LEU A 256 -3.27 -1.79 3.07
N LEU A 257 -3.55 -2.63 2.07
CA LEU A 257 -3.75 -2.21 0.66
C LEU A 257 -2.51 -1.55 0.02
N THR A 258 -1.35 -1.67 0.65
CA THR A 258 -0.11 -0.99 0.25
C THR A 258 0.98 -2.01 0.00
N ARG A 259 1.70 -1.88 -1.12
CA ARG A 259 2.82 -2.77 -1.48
C ARG A 259 4.14 -2.23 -0.94
N PHE A 260 4.89 -3.07 -0.24
CA PHE A 260 6.23 -2.82 0.28
C PHE A 260 7.22 -3.69 -0.47
N VAL A 261 8.47 -3.23 -0.62
CA VAL A 261 9.54 -4.06 -1.18
C VAL A 261 9.67 -5.34 -0.35
N SER A 262 9.69 -6.53 -0.94
CA SER A 262 9.94 -7.72 -0.13
C SER A 262 11.37 -7.68 0.43
N PRO A 263 11.61 -8.07 1.70
CA PRO A 263 12.95 -8.27 2.23
C PRO A 263 13.79 -9.29 1.46
N LEU A 264 13.16 -10.21 0.72
CA LEU A 264 13.83 -11.18 -0.16
C LEU A 264 13.72 -10.80 -1.65
N SER A 265 13.33 -9.57 -1.98
CA SER A 265 13.46 -9.06 -3.35
C SER A 265 14.91 -8.78 -3.71
N ASN A 266 15.22 -8.75 -5.01
CA ASN A 266 16.56 -8.38 -5.51
C ASN A 266 17.04 -7.00 -5.02
N ILE A 267 16.10 -6.09 -4.75
CA ILE A 267 16.38 -4.73 -4.25
C ILE A 267 16.27 -4.63 -2.71
N GLY A 268 15.86 -5.69 -2.03
CA GLY A 268 15.74 -5.77 -0.57
C GLY A 268 17.01 -5.33 0.17
N PRO A 269 18.22 -5.78 -0.22
CA PRO A 269 19.50 -5.36 0.36
C PRO A 269 19.75 -3.83 0.37
N ALA A 270 19.16 -3.11 -0.59
CA ALA A 270 19.26 -1.66 -0.66
C ALA A 270 18.20 -0.96 0.22
N PHE A 271 17.03 -1.58 0.40
CA PHE A 271 15.89 -1.02 1.11
C PHE A 271 15.98 -1.25 2.63
N TYR A 272 16.30 -2.47 3.05
CA TYR A 272 16.32 -2.86 4.45
C TYR A 272 17.70 -2.72 5.10
N ARG A 273 17.71 -2.80 6.43
CA ARG A 273 18.91 -3.00 7.24
C ARG A 273 18.81 -4.41 7.82
N TYR A 274 19.87 -5.18 7.69
CA TYR A 274 19.90 -6.57 8.13
C TYR A 274 20.93 -6.72 9.23
N TYR A 275 20.54 -7.44 10.28
CA TYR A 275 21.39 -7.76 11.42
C TYR A 275 21.36 -9.26 11.64
N LEU A 276 22.53 -9.88 11.68
CA LEU A 276 22.65 -11.25 12.17
C LEU A 276 22.59 -11.20 13.69
N MET A 277 21.60 -11.88 14.24
CA MET A 277 21.22 -11.72 15.63
C MET A 277 21.95 -12.73 16.51
N ASP A 278 21.64 -14.01 16.35
CA ASP A 278 22.32 -15.16 16.93
C ASP A 278 21.99 -16.40 16.09
N THR A 279 22.54 -17.56 16.43
CA THR A 279 22.09 -18.85 15.92
C THR A 279 21.04 -19.44 16.87
N ILE A 280 19.92 -19.89 16.33
CA ILE A 280 18.86 -20.58 17.08
C ILE A 280 18.68 -22.02 16.57
N GLN A 281 18.11 -22.87 17.41
CA GLN A 281 17.71 -24.24 17.03
C GLN A 281 16.21 -24.26 16.81
N VAL A 282 15.77 -24.58 15.60
CA VAL A 282 14.36 -24.71 15.23
C VAL A 282 14.15 -26.13 14.75
N GLU A 283 13.34 -26.90 15.49
CA GLU A 283 13.04 -28.31 15.16
C GLU A 283 14.28 -29.21 14.94
N GLY A 284 15.39 -28.89 15.61
CA GLY A 284 16.66 -29.62 15.49
C GLY A 284 17.56 -29.15 14.35
N GLU A 285 17.11 -28.19 13.54
CA GLU A 285 17.92 -27.50 12.55
C GLU A 285 18.54 -26.23 13.12
N ARG A 286 19.81 -26.03 12.78
CA ARG A 286 20.57 -24.85 13.18
C ARG A 286 20.25 -23.70 12.23
N CYS A 287 19.44 -22.75 12.70
CA CYS A 287 19.02 -21.57 11.96
C CYS A 287 19.75 -20.31 12.43
N VAL A 288 19.73 -19.26 11.60
CA VAL A 288 20.25 -17.95 11.97
C VAL A 288 19.07 -17.01 12.17
N ASP A 289 19.06 -16.33 13.32
CA ASP A 289 18.12 -15.26 13.62
C ASP A 289 18.56 -13.99 12.88
N LEU A 290 17.68 -13.48 12.02
CA LEU A 290 17.91 -12.35 11.13
C LEU A 290 16.85 -11.30 11.43
N ALA A 291 17.29 -10.09 11.81
CA ALA A 291 16.43 -8.93 12.02
C ALA A 291 16.64 -7.87 10.93
#